data_AF-A0ABD7SD86-F1
#
_entry.id   AF-A0ABD7SD86-F1
#
_cell.length_a   1.000
_cell.length_b   1.000
_cell.length_c   1.000
_cell.angle_alpha   90.00
_cell.angle_beta   90.00
_cell.angle_gamma   90.00
#
_symmetry.space_group_name_H-M   'P 1'
#
loop_
_entity.id
_entity.type
_entity.pdbx_description
1 polymer ?
#
loop_
_entity_poly.entity_id
_entity_poly.type
_entity_poly.pdbx_seq_one_letter_code
_entity_poly.pdbx_strand_id
1 'polypeptide(L)'
;MDMKAKLAFETLGTVAIAMLAGTGSASACCPGDGTVTTLAATGLGESVPHATNLAADPTWRIYEFQREGMLYLQINDATGVVRGAVGRAGEVLWVLPMGKDVNRVTVSTLTVPTLAQLVYQTDNFTVHLIPGTAGERWIVTRTK
;
A
#
# COMPACT_ATOMS: atom_id res chain seq x y z
N MET A 1 -25.10 -69.72 50.93
CA MET A 1 -26.14 -70.23 50.01
C MET A 1 -27.34 -69.28 50.02
N ASP A 2 -27.60 -68.38 49.08
CA ASP A 2 -26.82 -67.62 48.08
C ASP A 2 -27.86 -67.08 47.09
N MET A 3 -28.12 -65.78 47.10
CA MET A 3 -28.75 -64.95 46.04
C MET A 3 -29.05 -63.58 46.68
N LYS A 4 -28.22 -62.53 46.56
CA LYS A 4 -27.72 -61.76 45.40
C LYS A 4 -28.78 -61.01 44.58
N ALA A 5 -28.51 -59.70 44.46
CA ALA A 5 -29.07 -58.72 43.53
C ALA A 5 -30.54 -58.30 43.79
N LYS A 6 -30.98 -57.07 43.44
CA LYS A 6 -30.34 -56.06 42.59
C LYS A 6 -30.78 -54.66 43.05
N LEU A 7 -29.85 -53.80 43.49
CA LEU A 7 -30.15 -52.39 43.79
C LEU A 7 -30.22 -51.59 42.48
N ALA A 8 -31.26 -50.79 42.32
CA ALA A 8 -31.42 -49.88 41.20
C ALA A 8 -30.48 -48.68 41.35
N PHE A 9 -29.89 -48.23 40.24
CA PHE A 9 -28.98 -47.08 40.22
C PHE A 9 -29.40 -46.12 39.09
N GLU A 10 -30.17 -45.11 39.47
CA GLU A 10 -30.52 -43.96 38.64
C GLU A 10 -29.99 -42.73 39.38
N THR A 11 -29.06 -41.97 38.76
CA THR A 11 -29.14 -40.49 38.63
C THR A 11 -27.85 -39.88 38.03
N LEU A 12 -28.05 -39.13 36.94
CA LEU A 12 -27.38 -37.90 36.46
C LEU A 12 -25.92 -37.55 36.86
N GLY A 13 -25.13 -37.24 35.81
CA GLY A 13 -24.17 -36.11 35.77
C GLY A 13 -22.86 -36.25 36.59
N THR A 14 -21.68 -35.85 36.13
CA THR A 14 -21.32 -34.91 35.05
C THR A 14 -19.90 -35.20 34.60
N VAL A 15 -19.57 -35.04 33.31
CA VAL A 15 -18.20 -35.20 32.80
C VAL A 15 -17.45 -33.87 32.89
N ALA A 16 -16.23 -33.89 33.42
CA ALA A 16 -15.26 -32.80 33.28
C ALA A 16 -13.83 -33.38 33.16
N ILE A 17 -13.30 -33.42 31.94
CA ILE A 17 -11.92 -33.82 31.65
C ILE A 17 -11.03 -32.58 31.78
N ALA A 18 -10.13 -32.56 32.76
CA ALA A 18 -9.17 -31.48 32.95
C ALA A 18 -8.01 -31.62 31.96
N MET A 19 -7.99 -30.79 30.91
CA MET A 19 -6.84 -30.68 30.00
C MET A 19 -5.84 -29.66 30.55
N LEU A 20 -4.58 -30.08 30.75
CA LEU A 20 -3.46 -29.16 30.93
C LEU A 20 -3.08 -28.56 29.57
N ALA A 21 -3.12 -27.23 29.46
CA ALA A 21 -2.52 -26.48 28.37
C ALA A 21 -1.50 -25.49 28.94
N GLY A 22 -0.23 -25.64 28.54
CA GLY A 22 0.86 -24.78 28.98
C GLY A 22 1.33 -23.78 27.92
N THR A 23 2.05 -22.76 28.39
CA THR A 23 2.95 -21.85 27.65
C THR A 23 2.37 -21.03 26.49
N GLY A 24 2.43 -19.70 26.62
CA GLY A 24 2.04 -18.77 25.56
C GLY A 24 2.26 -17.29 25.90
N SER A 25 3.40 -16.93 26.48
CA SER A 25 3.76 -15.51 26.65
C SER A 25 4.21 -14.92 25.31
N ALA A 26 3.34 -14.16 24.65
CA ALA A 26 3.65 -13.45 23.41
C ALA A 26 3.39 -11.95 23.56
N SER A 27 4.44 -11.18 23.29
CA SER A 27 4.58 -9.72 23.35
C SER A 27 3.34 -8.88 22.98
N ALA A 28 2.85 -8.09 23.93
CA ALA A 28 2.19 -6.81 23.64
C ALA A 28 3.26 -5.73 23.44
N CYS A 29 3.84 -5.65 22.23
CA CYS A 29 4.82 -4.62 21.89
C CYS A 29 4.17 -3.50 21.08
N CYS A 30 4.25 -2.28 21.64
CA CYS A 30 3.91 -0.99 21.04
C CYS A 30 2.41 -0.72 20.77
N PRO A 31 1.77 0.18 21.53
CA PRO A 31 0.59 0.88 21.04
C PRO A 31 1.04 1.90 19.99
N GLY A 32 1.28 1.42 18.77
CA GLY A 32 1.46 2.27 17.61
C GLY A 32 0.11 2.59 17.00
N ASP A 33 -0.29 3.86 17.04
CA ASP A 33 -1.37 4.48 16.27
C ASP A 33 -1.05 4.58 14.76
N GLY A 34 -0.06 3.80 14.31
CA GLY A 34 0.34 3.63 12.92
C GLY A 34 -0.75 2.93 12.11
N THR A 35 -1.58 3.73 11.45
CA THR A 35 -2.33 3.28 10.29
C THR A 35 -1.33 2.85 9.22
N VAL A 36 -1.07 1.54 9.12
CA VAL A 36 -0.36 0.96 7.98
C VAL A 36 -1.29 1.08 6.77
N THR A 37 -1.20 2.23 6.07
CA THR A 37 -1.87 2.45 4.79
C THR A 37 -1.28 1.48 3.78
N THR A 38 -1.90 0.30 3.72
CA THR A 38 -1.49 -0.76 2.79
C THR A 38 -1.74 -0.25 1.38
N LEU A 39 -0.66 -0.06 0.62
CA LEU A 39 -0.74 0.37 -0.78
C LEU A 39 -1.47 -0.69 -1.61
N ALA A 40 -2.21 -0.25 -2.63
CA ALA A 40 -2.95 -1.16 -3.48
C ALA A 40 -1.98 -2.08 -4.27
N ALA A 41 -2.29 -3.37 -4.37
CA ALA A 41 -1.46 -4.34 -5.13
C ALA A 41 -1.86 -4.47 -6.61
N THR A 42 -2.99 -3.87 -6.99
CA THR A 42 -3.62 -3.92 -8.31
C THR A 42 -4.23 -2.56 -8.66
N GLY A 43 -4.53 -2.33 -9.94
CA GLY A 43 -5.11 -1.07 -10.43
C GLY A 43 -4.14 -0.16 -11.19
N LEU A 44 -2.85 -0.52 -11.25
CA LEU A 44 -1.89 0.18 -12.09
C LEU A 44 -2.30 0.09 -13.57
N GLY A 45 -2.38 1.24 -14.24
CA GLY A 45 -2.91 1.42 -15.59
C GLY A 45 -4.39 1.85 -15.64
N GLU A 46 -5.13 1.78 -14.54
CA GLU A 46 -6.55 2.15 -14.51
C GLU A 46 -6.76 3.66 -14.46
N SER A 47 -7.91 4.10 -14.99
CA SER A 47 -8.28 5.52 -15.03
C SER A 47 -8.68 6.06 -13.64
N VAL A 48 -9.39 5.23 -12.87
CA VAL A 48 -9.82 5.51 -11.50
C VAL A 48 -9.60 4.23 -10.66
N PRO A 49 -8.35 3.94 -10.26
CA PRO A 49 -8.04 2.76 -9.48
C PRO A 49 -8.67 2.82 -8.09
N HIS A 50 -8.90 1.65 -7.49
CA HIS A 50 -9.27 1.52 -6.07
C HIS A 50 -8.04 1.75 -5.15
N ALA A 51 -7.46 2.95 -5.23
CA ALA A 51 -6.31 3.41 -4.46
C ALA A 51 -6.52 4.85 -3.96
N THR A 52 -5.85 5.21 -2.86
CA THR A 52 -5.91 6.57 -2.30
C THR A 52 -5.26 7.57 -3.26
N ASN A 53 -5.96 8.66 -3.59
CA ASN A 53 -5.34 9.80 -4.26
C ASN A 53 -4.47 10.57 -3.25
N LEU A 54 -3.18 10.71 -3.55
CA LEU A 54 -2.16 11.33 -2.73
C LEU A 54 -1.70 12.70 -3.27
N ALA A 55 -2.28 13.17 -4.40
CA ALA A 55 -1.91 14.45 -5.00
C ALA A 55 -2.19 15.64 -4.07
N ALA A 56 -1.23 16.56 -3.98
CA ALA A 56 -1.37 17.83 -3.25
C ALA A 56 -2.12 18.89 -4.05
N ASP A 57 -2.05 18.82 -5.39
CA ASP A 57 -2.81 19.67 -6.31
C ASP A 57 -4.02 18.88 -6.86
N PRO A 58 -5.27 19.35 -6.65
CA PRO A 58 -6.50 18.65 -7.06
C PRO A 58 -6.70 18.54 -8.59
N THR A 59 -5.90 19.25 -9.39
CA THR A 59 -5.80 19.07 -10.84
C THR A 59 -5.32 17.66 -11.21
N TRP A 60 -4.61 17.01 -10.29
CA TRP A 60 -3.97 15.71 -10.50
C TRP A 60 -4.54 14.62 -9.60
N ARG A 61 -4.28 13.39 -10.01
CA ARG A 61 -4.61 12.17 -9.30
C ARG A 61 -3.37 11.30 -9.27
N ILE A 62 -2.73 11.20 -8.11
CA ILE A 62 -1.47 10.48 -7.96
C ILE A 62 -1.68 9.32 -7.01
N TYR A 63 -1.33 8.12 -7.45
CA TYR A 63 -1.59 6.87 -6.74
C TYR A 63 -0.29 6.10 -6.52
N GLU A 64 -0.14 5.51 -5.35
CA GLU A 64 0.91 4.55 -5.05
C GLU A 64 0.36 3.12 -4.98
N PHE A 65 1.16 2.18 -5.49
CA PHE A 65 0.90 0.75 -5.46
C PHE A 65 2.13 0.02 -4.93
N GLN A 66 1.91 -1.11 -4.27
CA GLN A 66 3.00 -2.00 -3.84
C GLN A 66 2.68 -3.44 -4.21
N ARG A 67 3.63 -4.11 -4.86
CA ARG A 67 3.52 -5.53 -5.18
C ARG A 67 4.89 -6.20 -5.08
N GLU A 68 4.94 -7.32 -4.37
CA GLU A 68 6.17 -8.15 -4.25
C GLU A 68 7.39 -7.36 -3.74
N GLY A 69 7.16 -6.37 -2.86
CA GLY A 69 8.19 -5.45 -2.33
C GLY A 69 8.55 -4.29 -3.26
N MET A 70 8.07 -4.29 -4.49
CA MET A 70 8.28 -3.25 -5.50
C MET A 70 7.23 -2.16 -5.35
N LEU A 71 7.63 -0.91 -5.52
CA LEU A 71 6.75 0.26 -5.43
C LEU A 71 6.48 0.82 -6.82
N TYR A 72 5.26 1.29 -7.05
CA TYR A 72 4.86 1.93 -8.30
C TYR A 72 4.05 3.19 -8.02
N LEU A 73 4.32 4.21 -8.82
CA LEU A 73 3.64 5.49 -8.81
C LEU A 73 2.91 5.65 -10.14
N GLN A 74 1.66 6.09 -10.10
CA GLN A 74 0.89 6.48 -11.28
C GLN A 74 0.42 7.93 -11.17
N ILE A 75 0.52 8.67 -12.27
CA ILE A 75 0.06 10.05 -12.40
C ILE A 75 -1.09 10.08 -13.41
N ASN A 76 -2.28 10.49 -12.96
CA ASN A 76 -3.46 10.76 -13.78
C ASN A 76 -3.81 12.26 -13.70
N ASP A 77 -4.52 12.78 -14.71
CA ASP A 77 -5.18 14.08 -14.60
C ASP A 77 -6.57 13.98 -13.94
N ALA A 78 -7.21 15.14 -13.75
CA ALA A 78 -8.55 15.25 -13.18
C ALA A 78 -9.64 14.45 -13.94
N THR A 79 -9.43 14.10 -15.21
CA THR A 79 -10.35 13.27 -16.00
C THR A 79 -10.05 11.76 -15.90
N GLY A 80 -8.99 11.39 -15.17
CA GLY A 80 -8.54 10.01 -15.01
C GLY A 80 -7.68 9.51 -16.18
N VAL A 81 -7.18 10.37 -17.07
CA VAL A 81 -6.25 9.93 -18.12
C VAL A 81 -4.87 9.70 -17.51
N VAL A 82 -4.33 8.49 -17.68
CA VAL A 82 -2.96 8.15 -17.25
C VAL A 82 -1.95 8.99 -18.03
N ARG A 83 -1.23 9.85 -17.31
CA ARG A 83 -0.18 10.74 -17.82
C ARG A 83 1.16 10.00 -17.85
N GLY A 84 1.49 9.26 -16.80
CA GLY A 84 2.69 8.43 -16.75
C GLY A 84 2.76 7.56 -15.49
N ALA A 85 3.75 6.66 -15.44
CA ALA A 85 4.03 5.85 -14.26
C ALA A 85 5.54 5.62 -14.05
N VAL A 86 5.93 5.43 -12.79
CA VAL A 86 7.33 5.20 -12.37
C VAL A 86 7.38 4.05 -11.37
N GLY A 87 8.38 3.18 -11.50
CA GLY A 87 8.65 2.08 -10.58
C GLY A 87 9.84 2.40 -9.69
N ARG A 88 9.87 1.83 -8.48
CA ARG A 88 10.98 1.93 -7.53
C ARG A 88 11.32 0.56 -6.94
N ALA A 89 12.62 0.27 -6.88
CA ALA A 89 13.22 -0.94 -6.32
C ALA A 89 14.38 -0.53 -5.41
N GLY A 90 14.09 -0.34 -4.12
CA GLY A 90 15.06 0.22 -3.17
C GLY A 90 15.57 1.60 -3.62
N GLU A 91 16.81 1.65 -4.11
CA GLU A 91 17.49 2.86 -4.59
C GLU A 91 17.20 3.20 -6.06
N VAL A 92 16.74 2.23 -6.87
CA VAL A 92 16.56 2.40 -8.33
C VAL A 92 15.15 2.90 -8.65
N LEU A 93 15.04 3.91 -9.52
CA LEU A 93 13.78 4.35 -10.13
C LEU A 93 13.85 4.17 -11.67
N TRP A 94 12.72 3.85 -12.30
CA TRP A 94 12.60 3.80 -13.77
C TRP A 94 11.20 4.23 -14.23
N VAL A 95 11.11 4.82 -15.42
CA VAL A 95 9.84 5.15 -16.07
C VAL A 95 9.23 3.87 -16.66
N LEU A 96 7.95 3.63 -16.43
CA LEU A 96 7.22 2.53 -17.09
C LEU A 96 6.76 2.99 -18.48
N PRO A 97 6.72 2.10 -19.49
CA PRO A 97 6.33 2.43 -20.86
C PRO A 97 4.80 2.60 -21.01
N MET A 98 4.19 3.52 -20.25
CA MET A 98 2.75 3.77 -20.24
C MET A 98 2.41 5.24 -19.91
N GLY A 99 1.20 5.66 -20.30
CA GLY A 99 0.68 7.01 -20.11
C GLY A 99 0.99 7.96 -21.28
N LYS A 100 0.13 8.97 -21.48
CA LYS A 100 0.21 9.89 -22.63
C LYS A 100 1.48 10.76 -22.67
N ASP A 101 2.11 10.97 -21.51
CA ASP A 101 3.27 11.85 -21.34
C ASP A 101 4.56 11.06 -21.10
N VAL A 102 4.60 9.74 -21.34
CA VAL A 102 5.75 8.88 -21.00
C VAL A 102 7.11 9.44 -21.49
N ASN A 103 7.13 10.02 -22.70
CA ASN A 103 8.31 10.67 -23.30
C ASN A 103 8.73 12.01 -22.63
N ARG A 104 7.97 12.46 -21.64
CA ARG A 104 8.15 13.68 -20.85
C ARG A 104 8.16 13.39 -19.33
N VAL A 105 8.12 12.12 -18.94
CA VAL A 105 8.42 11.67 -17.57
C VAL A 105 9.91 11.40 -17.47
N THR A 106 10.54 11.92 -16.43
CA THR A 106 11.96 11.72 -16.13
C THR A 106 12.13 11.29 -14.68
N VAL A 107 13.06 10.37 -14.43
CA VAL A 107 13.51 10.02 -13.09
C VAL A 107 14.83 10.73 -12.80
N SER A 108 14.98 11.35 -11.64
CA SER A 108 16.17 12.11 -11.28
C SER A 108 16.59 11.87 -9.82
N THR A 109 17.90 11.83 -9.59
CA THR A 109 18.54 11.92 -8.27
C THR A 109 19.22 13.28 -8.06
N LEU A 110 19.16 14.17 -9.06
CA LEU A 110 19.81 15.48 -9.11
C LEU A 110 18.83 16.61 -8.75
N THR A 111 19.39 17.80 -8.55
CA THR A 111 18.67 19.04 -8.22
C THR A 111 17.49 19.29 -9.16
N VAL A 112 16.28 19.39 -8.59
CA VAL A 112 15.07 19.75 -9.31
C VAL A 112 15.10 21.25 -9.69
N PRO A 113 14.70 21.65 -10.91
CA PRO A 113 14.64 23.06 -11.29
C PRO A 113 13.70 23.88 -10.40
N THR A 114 14.07 25.13 -10.08
CA THR A 114 13.27 26.05 -9.24
C THR A 114 11.90 26.42 -9.82
N LEU A 115 11.70 26.24 -11.13
CA LEU A 115 10.41 26.40 -11.82
C LEU A 115 9.45 25.22 -11.57
N ALA A 116 9.94 24.09 -11.07
CA ALA A 116 9.14 22.89 -10.90
C ALA A 116 8.27 22.98 -9.64
N GLN A 117 6.97 22.73 -9.81
CA GLN A 117 5.97 22.76 -8.75
C GLN A 117 5.89 21.39 -8.08
N LEU A 118 5.95 21.34 -6.75
CA LEU A 118 5.69 20.11 -6.01
C LEU A 118 4.19 19.79 -6.09
N VAL A 119 3.85 18.64 -6.67
CA VAL A 119 2.44 18.18 -6.80
C VAL A 119 2.10 16.99 -5.92
N TYR A 120 3.11 16.33 -5.33
CA TYR A 120 2.95 15.18 -4.44
C TYR A 120 4.29 14.81 -3.77
N GLN A 121 4.23 14.32 -2.52
CA GLN A 121 5.37 13.80 -1.78
C GLN A 121 4.92 12.77 -0.73
N THR A 122 5.60 11.62 -0.69
CA THR A 122 5.56 10.63 0.41
C THR A 122 6.99 10.15 0.69
N ASP A 123 7.23 9.27 1.66
CA ASP A 123 8.58 8.69 1.89
C ASP A 123 9.08 7.84 0.69
N ASN A 124 8.17 7.46 -0.22
CA ASN A 124 8.48 6.63 -1.37
C ASN A 124 8.92 7.42 -2.60
N PHE A 125 8.23 8.53 -2.88
CA PHE A 125 8.42 9.31 -4.10
C PHE A 125 8.15 10.79 -3.86
N THR A 126 8.86 11.66 -4.60
CA THR A 126 8.51 13.07 -4.75
C THR A 126 8.23 13.35 -6.23
N VAL A 127 7.13 14.04 -6.56
CA VAL A 127 6.77 14.37 -7.95
C VAL A 127 6.72 15.87 -8.12
N HIS A 128 7.48 16.35 -9.08
CA HIS A 128 7.46 17.74 -9.51
C HIS A 128 6.94 17.85 -10.94
N LEU A 129 6.11 18.87 -11.17
CA LEU A 129 5.56 19.26 -12.45
C LEU A 129 6.31 20.49 -12.98
N ILE A 130 6.75 20.45 -14.23
CA ILE A 130 7.13 21.66 -14.97
C ILE A 130 6.08 21.91 -16.06
N PRO A 131 5.25 22.95 -15.93
CA PRO A 131 4.33 23.38 -16.99
C PRO A 131 5.08 23.70 -18.29
N GLY A 132 4.44 23.48 -19.44
CA GLY A 132 5.07 23.71 -20.74
C GLY A 132 4.06 23.81 -21.89
N THR A 133 4.40 24.57 -22.92
CA THR A 133 3.57 24.76 -24.13
C THR A 133 3.45 23.49 -24.98
N ALA A 134 4.41 22.57 -24.87
CA ALA A 134 4.37 21.24 -25.48
C ALA A 134 3.73 20.17 -24.57
N GLY A 135 3.00 20.61 -23.54
CA GLY A 135 2.46 19.76 -22.48
C GLY A 135 3.37 19.66 -21.25
N GLU A 136 2.82 19.05 -20.22
CA GLU A 136 3.40 18.86 -18.89
C GLU A 136 4.65 17.99 -18.95
N ARG A 137 5.67 18.33 -18.16
CA ARG A 137 6.86 17.50 -17.92
C ARG A 137 6.92 17.09 -16.46
N TRP A 138 7.21 15.82 -16.22
CA TRP A 138 7.18 15.19 -14.91
C TRP A 138 8.60 14.83 -14.48
N ILE A 139 9.01 15.26 -13.29
CA ILE A 139 10.25 14.86 -12.64
C ILE A 139 9.88 14.08 -11.39
N VAL A 140 10.19 12.79 -11.39
CA VAL A 140 9.99 11.91 -10.23
C VAL A 140 11.35 11.64 -9.60
N THR A 141 11.46 11.92 -8.30
CA THR A 141 12.66 11.63 -7.52
C THR A 141 12.31 10.67 -6.40
N ARG A 142 13.33 10.04 -5.81
CA ARG A 142 13.18 9.48 -4.47
C ARG A 142 13.02 10.63 -3.47
N THR A 143 12.24 10.42 -2.43
CA THR A 143 12.26 11.24 -1.22
C THR A 143 13.50 10.88 -0.39
N LYS A 144 14.04 11.85 0.35
CA LYS A 144 15.25 11.69 1.17
C LYS A 144 14.92 11.30 2.60
#